data_AF-A0A7W1BSG1-F1
#
_entry.id   AF-A0A7W1BSG1-F1
#
_cell.length_a   1.000
_cell.length_b   1.000
_cell.length_c   1.000
_cell.angle_alpha   90.00
_cell.angle_beta   90.00
_cell.angle_gamma   90.00
#
_symmetry.space_group_name_H-M   'P 1'
#
loop_
_entity.id
_entity.type
_entity.pdbx_description
1 polymer ?
#
loop_
_entity_poly.entity_id
_entity_poly.type
_entity_poly.pdbx_seq_one_letter_code
_entity_poly.pdbx_strand_id
1 'polypeptide(L)'
;VVDNKDPLFFYSYAGALWIGGWRAPFALEGVWLAVAALGIALVLYELRAPRAAVVAGFFLYPLSLTADWYQPGLSMLGALAIAPVAAWLWLRGQSAAAGVALGMAILFKINLVLVTGAPIAVFLLLGAPDGRRVRQLGRGTLGLLAVMGGAAAFLAARGALASYLDVLGYNVHYSGSLSAQGPLDGVRGHLDIVREYFLAAGRWQAPAAVAALGLFVAGAFLGWRPGGRSFRALTATAVAALVGVVVTLALTALWNHHLQMLAYPAALGGAAVVAATTARFGSRLGAVVAAACILFAAWSSMKYEVAAGASARAWSADAVSVPAEELEKARLRFYPRSARVTYMVFGGNSENAHAVFVDDAFALSCRFFHLYPFSLEEQFAETLACGAREKPMLVLVTLGFLDDRAGEGPWGAFVRGARRFLDARYDKIGTAYPGFQVWKRKETA
;
A
#
# COMPACT_ATOMS: atom_id res chain seq x y z
N VAL A 1 19.24 -2.04 -6.54
CA VAL A 1 18.75 -2.49 -5.22
C VAL A 1 17.25 -2.35 -5.24
N VAL A 2 16.51 -3.42 -4.95
CA VAL A 2 15.04 -3.47 -5.04
C VAL A 2 14.49 -3.69 -3.64
N ASP A 3 13.57 -2.83 -3.22
CA ASP A 3 12.89 -2.88 -1.93
C ASP A 3 11.58 -3.71 -2.04
N ASN A 4 10.98 -4.06 -0.91
CA ASN A 4 9.97 -5.08 -0.68
C ASN A 4 8.57 -4.85 -1.31
N LYS A 5 8.41 -3.89 -2.24
CA LYS A 5 7.10 -3.53 -2.84
C LYS A 5 7.08 -3.70 -4.36
N ASP A 6 5.87 -3.60 -4.91
CA ASP A 6 5.62 -3.78 -6.33
C ASP A 6 6.16 -2.60 -7.16
N PRO A 7 6.64 -2.87 -8.38
CA PRO A 7 7.51 -1.95 -9.11
C PRO A 7 6.83 -0.62 -9.46
N LEU A 8 5.54 -0.64 -9.83
CA LEU A 8 4.86 0.56 -10.30
C LEU A 8 4.68 1.58 -9.17
N PHE A 9 4.55 1.11 -7.91
CA PHE A 9 4.58 1.98 -6.75
C PHE A 9 5.91 2.76 -6.68
N PHE A 10 7.06 2.07 -6.70
CA PHE A 10 8.36 2.74 -6.63
C PHE A 10 8.61 3.66 -7.82
N TYR A 11 8.33 3.21 -9.04
CA TYR A 11 8.56 4.04 -10.23
C TYR A 11 7.65 5.28 -10.28
N SER A 12 6.41 5.18 -9.79
CA SER A 12 5.52 6.35 -9.72
C SER A 12 6.00 7.39 -8.69
N TYR A 13 6.43 6.95 -7.51
CA TYR A 13 6.96 7.86 -6.47
C TYR A 13 8.33 8.43 -6.85
N ALA A 14 9.21 7.62 -7.43
CA ALA A 14 10.50 8.09 -7.96
C ALA A 14 10.29 9.11 -9.09
N GLY A 15 9.34 8.86 -10.00
CA GLY A 15 8.97 9.81 -11.04
C GLY A 15 8.42 11.11 -10.47
N ALA A 16 7.56 11.04 -9.44
CA ALA A 16 7.07 12.23 -8.74
C ALA A 16 8.22 13.01 -8.10
N LEU A 17 9.10 12.35 -7.34
CA LEU A 17 10.29 12.96 -6.75
C LEU A 17 11.17 13.64 -7.80
N TRP A 18 11.36 13.01 -8.96
CA TRP A 18 12.16 13.58 -10.05
C TRP A 18 11.52 14.83 -10.67
N ILE A 19 10.19 14.86 -10.81
CA ILE A 19 9.45 15.97 -11.45
C ILE A 19 9.29 17.17 -10.51
N GLY A 20 8.96 16.95 -9.23
CA GLY A 20 8.59 18.03 -8.32
C GLY A 20 9.15 17.91 -6.90
N GLY A 21 10.23 17.14 -6.73
CA GLY A 21 10.95 17.00 -5.46
C GLY A 21 10.10 16.35 -4.35
N TRP A 22 10.47 16.61 -3.10
CA TRP A 22 9.85 16.00 -1.91
C TRP A 22 8.32 16.15 -1.83
N ARG A 23 7.78 17.25 -2.37
CA ARG A 23 6.34 17.57 -2.28
C ARG A 23 5.51 16.80 -3.30
N ALA A 24 6.11 16.40 -4.42
CA ALA A 24 5.39 15.77 -5.52
C ALA A 24 4.78 14.41 -5.19
N PRO A 25 5.40 13.52 -4.39
CA PRO A 25 4.73 12.32 -3.87
C PRO A 25 3.39 12.61 -3.16
N PHE A 26 3.31 13.67 -2.36
CA PHE A 26 2.06 14.05 -1.69
C PHE A 26 1.03 14.60 -2.69
N ALA A 27 1.47 15.36 -3.69
CA ALA A 27 0.60 15.79 -4.78
C ALA A 27 0.07 14.61 -5.61
N LEU A 28 0.92 13.61 -5.85
CA LEU A 28 0.57 12.37 -6.55
C LEU A 28 -0.53 11.61 -5.80
N GLU A 29 -0.51 11.60 -4.47
CA GLU A 29 -1.60 11.02 -3.68
C GLU A 29 -2.93 11.77 -3.86
N GLY A 30 -2.90 13.09 -3.97
CA GLY A 30 -4.07 13.88 -4.37
C GLY A 30 -4.60 13.49 -5.76
N VAL A 31 -3.71 13.22 -6.71
CA VAL A 31 -4.08 12.69 -8.03
C VAL A 31 -4.73 11.30 -7.90
N TRP A 32 -4.17 10.40 -7.08
CA TRP A 32 -4.76 9.08 -6.86
C TRP A 32 -6.15 9.17 -6.22
N LEU A 33 -6.38 10.06 -5.26
CA LEU A 33 -7.70 10.28 -4.68
C LEU A 33 -8.70 10.82 -5.71
N ALA A 34 -8.27 11.72 -6.60
CA ALA A 34 -9.12 12.20 -7.69
C ALA A 34 -9.45 11.09 -8.69
N VAL A 35 -8.47 10.25 -9.06
CA VAL A 35 -8.69 9.06 -9.92
C VAL A 35 -9.65 8.08 -9.25
N ALA A 36 -9.51 7.84 -7.95
CA ALA A 36 -10.41 6.99 -7.18
C ALA A 36 -11.85 7.53 -7.22
N ALA A 37 -12.03 8.83 -6.91
CA ALA A 37 -13.33 9.51 -6.89
C ALA A 37 -14.02 9.48 -8.26
N LEU A 38 -13.29 9.79 -9.33
CA LEU A 38 -13.82 9.75 -10.69
C LEU A 38 -14.11 8.32 -11.13
N GLY A 39 -13.20 7.38 -10.87
CA GLY A 39 -13.36 5.98 -11.24
C GLY A 39 -14.62 5.38 -10.63
N ILE A 40 -14.86 5.56 -9.33
CA ILE A 40 -16.06 5.02 -8.68
C ILE A 40 -17.34 5.70 -9.21
N ALA A 41 -17.32 7.01 -9.42
CA ALA A 41 -18.46 7.75 -9.97
C ALA A 41 -18.81 7.26 -11.38
N LEU A 42 -17.80 7.00 -12.21
CA LEU A 42 -17.95 6.47 -13.56
C LEU A 42 -18.48 5.02 -13.56
N VAL A 43 -18.04 4.16 -12.64
CA VAL A 43 -18.64 2.81 -12.45
C VAL A 43 -20.12 2.93 -12.13
N LEU A 44 -20.48 3.77 -11.16
CA LEU A 44 -21.87 3.96 -10.73
C LEU A 44 -22.73 4.56 -11.84
N TYR A 45 -22.17 5.49 -12.61
CA TYR A 45 -22.83 6.09 -13.78
C TYR A 45 -23.09 5.04 -14.87
N GLU A 46 -22.11 4.21 -15.23
CA GLU A 46 -22.29 3.14 -16.23
C GLU A 46 -23.27 2.06 -15.75
N LEU A 47 -23.33 1.79 -14.44
CA LEU A 47 -24.37 0.95 -13.84
C LEU A 47 -25.75 1.62 -13.81
N ARG A 48 -25.89 2.87 -14.28
CA ARG A 48 -27.14 3.66 -14.24
C ARG A 48 -27.68 3.82 -12.82
N ALA A 49 -26.80 3.96 -11.84
CA ALA A 49 -27.20 4.28 -10.48
C ALA A 49 -27.86 5.68 -10.41
N PRO A 50 -28.76 5.94 -9.46
CA PRO A 50 -29.33 7.27 -9.28
C PRO A 50 -28.25 8.33 -9.04
N ARG A 51 -28.50 9.59 -9.46
CA ARG A 51 -27.54 10.70 -9.30
C ARG A 51 -27.02 10.84 -7.87
N ALA A 52 -27.90 10.68 -6.87
CA ALA A 52 -27.50 10.73 -5.46
C ALA A 52 -26.48 9.65 -5.09
N ALA A 53 -26.59 8.44 -5.66
CA ALA A 53 -25.64 7.35 -5.43
C ALA A 53 -24.29 7.63 -6.12
N VAL A 54 -24.32 8.21 -7.33
CA VAL A 54 -23.08 8.62 -8.04
C VAL A 54 -22.33 9.70 -7.25
N VAL A 55 -23.05 10.73 -6.78
CA VAL A 55 -22.49 11.79 -5.92
C VAL A 55 -21.97 11.20 -4.60
N ALA A 56 -22.75 10.31 -3.97
CA ALA A 56 -22.31 9.61 -2.77
C ALA A 56 -21.00 8.86 -3.03
N GLY A 57 -20.91 8.05 -4.08
CA GLY A 57 -19.69 7.32 -4.43
C GLY A 57 -18.48 8.23 -4.65
N PHE A 58 -18.66 9.32 -5.40
CA PHE A 58 -17.62 10.31 -5.69
C PHE A 58 -16.94 10.85 -4.42
N PHE A 59 -17.72 11.13 -3.37
CA PHE A 59 -17.18 11.63 -2.10
C PHE A 59 -16.83 10.52 -1.12
N LEU A 60 -17.66 9.48 -1.01
CA LEU A 60 -17.47 8.39 -0.05
C LEU A 60 -16.17 7.65 -0.26
N TYR A 61 -15.81 7.38 -1.51
CA TYR A 61 -14.63 6.55 -1.77
C TYR A 61 -13.31 7.21 -1.37
N PRO A 62 -12.96 8.43 -1.83
CA PRO A 62 -11.74 9.09 -1.38
C PRO A 62 -11.75 9.35 0.13
N LEU A 63 -12.89 9.73 0.74
CA LEU A 63 -12.98 9.92 2.19
C LEU A 63 -12.75 8.62 2.99
N SER A 64 -13.23 7.49 2.46
CA SER A 64 -12.99 6.18 3.08
C SER A 64 -11.55 5.71 2.87
N LEU A 65 -10.92 6.07 1.74
CA LEU A 65 -9.50 5.82 1.50
C LEU A 65 -8.60 6.63 2.44
N THR A 66 -9.05 7.81 2.90
CA THR A 66 -8.33 8.69 3.83
C THR A 66 -8.83 8.59 5.28
N ALA A 67 -9.50 7.51 5.66
CA ALA A 67 -9.94 7.25 7.04
C ALA A 67 -8.74 6.93 7.97
N ASP A 68 -9.00 6.54 9.23
CA ASP A 68 -8.01 6.26 10.29
C ASP A 68 -6.85 5.31 9.89
N TRP A 69 -6.99 4.58 8.79
CA TRP A 69 -6.02 3.60 8.28
C TRP A 69 -5.07 4.18 7.23
N TYR A 70 -5.27 5.43 6.82
CA TYR A 70 -4.46 6.07 5.79
C TYR A 70 -3.15 6.59 6.37
N GLN A 71 -2.06 6.23 5.71
CA GLN A 71 -0.75 6.80 5.96
C GLN A 71 -0.17 7.25 4.60
N PRO A 72 0.27 8.51 4.49
CA PRO A 72 0.94 8.99 3.29
C PRO A 72 2.20 8.15 3.00
N GLY A 73 2.49 7.96 1.72
CA GLY A 73 3.65 7.23 1.22
C GLY A 73 3.48 5.71 1.19
N LEU A 74 2.26 5.19 1.41
CA LEU A 74 2.02 3.75 1.40
C LEU A 74 1.47 3.21 0.07
N SER A 75 1.86 1.98 -0.24
CA SER A 75 1.62 1.29 -1.53
C SER A 75 0.16 0.97 -1.88
N MET A 76 -0.80 1.18 -0.99
CA MET A 76 -2.19 0.74 -1.18
C MET A 76 -3.00 1.69 -2.08
N LEU A 77 -2.76 3.00 -1.96
CA LEU A 77 -3.62 4.03 -2.54
C LEU A 77 -3.67 3.97 -4.08
N GLY A 78 -2.52 3.81 -4.74
CA GLY A 78 -2.45 3.74 -6.20
C GLY A 78 -3.24 2.56 -6.78
N ALA A 79 -3.11 1.38 -6.18
CA ALA A 79 -3.85 0.19 -6.60
C ALA A 79 -5.36 0.34 -6.38
N LEU A 80 -5.78 0.86 -5.22
CA LEU A 80 -7.19 1.09 -4.92
C LEU A 80 -7.79 2.20 -5.82
N ALA A 81 -7.03 3.25 -6.15
CA ALA A 81 -7.49 4.28 -7.08
C ALA A 81 -7.76 3.75 -8.48
N ILE A 82 -6.93 2.82 -8.98
CA ILE A 82 -7.08 2.22 -10.31
C ILE A 82 -8.17 1.13 -10.34
N ALA A 83 -8.47 0.49 -9.20
CA ALA A 83 -9.48 -0.58 -9.11
C ALA A 83 -10.84 -0.24 -9.76
N PRO A 84 -11.51 0.88 -9.44
CA PRO A 84 -12.76 1.24 -10.09
C PRO A 84 -12.57 1.67 -11.56
N VAL A 85 -11.40 2.16 -11.97
CA VAL A 85 -11.11 2.47 -13.38
C VAL A 85 -11.13 1.20 -14.22
N ALA A 86 -10.53 0.11 -13.73
CA ALA A 86 -10.57 -1.19 -14.40
C ALA A 86 -12.00 -1.71 -14.55
N ALA A 87 -12.81 -1.60 -13.49
CA ALA A 87 -14.22 -1.95 -13.49
C ALA A 87 -15.05 -1.10 -14.47
N TRP A 88 -14.80 0.21 -14.54
CA TRP A 88 -15.46 1.13 -15.47
C TRP A 88 -15.12 0.81 -16.93
N LEU A 89 -13.84 0.65 -17.25
CA LEU A 89 -13.38 0.27 -18.60
C LEU A 89 -13.99 -1.05 -19.05
N TRP A 90 -14.18 -2.00 -18.12
CA TRP A 90 -14.87 -3.24 -18.40
C TRP A 90 -16.33 -3.01 -18.80
N LEU A 91 -17.10 -2.25 -18.00
CA LEU A 91 -18.49 -1.91 -18.29
C LEU A 91 -18.67 -1.16 -19.62
N ARG A 92 -17.68 -0.36 -20.04
CA ARG A 92 -17.61 0.31 -21.35
C ARG A 92 -17.36 -0.63 -22.53
N GLY A 93 -17.11 -1.92 -22.29
CA GLY A 93 -16.76 -2.92 -23.32
C GLY A 93 -15.31 -2.88 -23.75
N GLN A 94 -14.47 -2.09 -23.08
CA GLN A 94 -13.04 -1.96 -23.36
C GLN A 94 -12.24 -3.01 -22.57
N SER A 95 -12.55 -4.30 -22.77
CA SER A 95 -11.99 -5.38 -21.95
C SER A 95 -10.45 -5.40 -21.93
N ALA A 96 -9.78 -5.09 -23.05
CA ALA A 96 -8.32 -5.01 -23.09
C ALA A 96 -7.77 -3.88 -22.21
N ALA A 97 -8.37 -2.68 -22.26
CA ALA A 97 -7.98 -1.56 -21.41
C ALA A 97 -8.28 -1.84 -19.93
N ALA A 98 -9.38 -2.53 -19.62
CA ALA A 98 -9.67 -3.01 -18.28
C ALA A 98 -8.59 -3.97 -17.76
N GLY A 99 -8.12 -4.89 -18.62
CA GLY A 99 -6.99 -5.78 -18.32
C GLY A 99 -5.69 -5.03 -18.06
N VAL A 100 -5.40 -4.00 -18.86
CA VAL A 100 -4.25 -3.09 -18.65
C VAL A 100 -4.34 -2.42 -17.27
N ALA A 101 -5.49 -1.80 -16.95
CA ALA A 101 -5.70 -1.14 -15.67
C ALA A 101 -5.62 -2.12 -14.49
N LEU A 102 -6.16 -3.32 -14.60
CA LEU A 102 -6.03 -4.37 -13.60
C LEU A 102 -4.55 -4.78 -13.40
N GLY A 103 -3.80 -4.94 -14.50
CA GLY A 103 -2.36 -5.20 -14.45
C GLY A 103 -1.58 -4.09 -13.74
N MET A 104 -1.92 -2.83 -14.01
CA MET A 104 -1.32 -1.70 -13.29
C MET A 104 -1.65 -1.75 -11.80
N ALA A 105 -2.91 -2.03 -11.42
CA ALA A 105 -3.29 -2.16 -10.01
C ALA A 105 -2.51 -3.28 -9.30
N ILE A 106 -2.30 -4.41 -9.96
CA ILE A 106 -1.47 -5.53 -9.46
C ILE A 106 -0.01 -5.09 -9.31
N LEU A 107 0.55 -4.35 -10.26
CA LEU A 107 1.92 -3.84 -10.19
C LEU A 107 2.11 -2.68 -9.18
N PHE A 108 1.03 -2.08 -8.69
CA PHE A 108 1.07 -1.22 -7.51
C PHE A 108 1.03 -2.04 -6.23
N LYS A 109 0.19 -3.09 -6.20
CA LYS A 109 -0.01 -3.90 -5.01
C LYS A 109 -0.57 -5.29 -5.32
N ILE A 110 0.30 -6.31 -5.41
CA ILE A 110 -0.09 -7.64 -5.89
C ILE A 110 -1.09 -8.36 -4.99
N ASN A 111 -1.02 -8.17 -3.66
CA ASN A 111 -1.98 -8.79 -2.74
C ASN A 111 -3.41 -8.23 -2.90
N LEU A 112 -3.62 -7.15 -3.66
CA LEU A 112 -4.95 -6.62 -3.97
C LEU A 112 -5.61 -7.24 -5.21
N VAL A 113 -5.03 -8.30 -5.80
CA VAL A 113 -5.58 -8.94 -7.01
C VAL A 113 -7.05 -9.38 -6.83
N LEU A 114 -7.41 -9.93 -5.67
CA LEU A 114 -8.79 -10.34 -5.39
C LEU A 114 -9.73 -9.14 -5.27
N VAL A 115 -9.29 -8.08 -4.60
CA VAL A 115 -10.08 -6.86 -4.37
C VAL A 115 -10.31 -6.11 -5.68
N THR A 116 -9.27 -5.95 -6.49
CA THR A 116 -9.28 -5.22 -7.77
C THR A 116 -9.97 -6.03 -8.88
N GLY A 117 -9.84 -7.36 -8.87
CA GLY A 117 -10.45 -8.25 -9.87
C GLY A 117 -11.92 -8.61 -9.60
N ALA A 118 -12.38 -8.55 -8.35
CA ALA A 118 -13.74 -8.96 -7.96
C ALA A 118 -14.87 -8.29 -8.78
N PRO A 119 -14.88 -6.96 -9.01
CA PRO A 119 -15.88 -6.32 -9.86
C PRO A 119 -15.92 -6.87 -11.30
N ILE A 120 -14.75 -7.07 -11.91
CA ILE A 120 -14.63 -7.60 -13.27
C ILE A 120 -15.17 -9.03 -13.33
N ALA A 121 -14.86 -9.86 -12.33
CA ALA A 121 -15.39 -11.21 -12.23
C ALA A 121 -16.92 -11.21 -12.13
N VAL A 122 -17.50 -10.35 -11.29
CA VAL A 122 -18.96 -10.18 -11.19
C VAL A 122 -19.56 -9.76 -12.52
N PHE A 123 -18.99 -8.77 -13.20
CA PHE A 123 -19.50 -8.30 -14.49
C PHE A 123 -19.41 -9.39 -15.57
N LEU A 124 -18.32 -10.14 -15.63
CA LEU A 124 -18.18 -11.28 -16.53
C LEU A 124 -19.24 -12.36 -16.26
N LEU A 125 -19.49 -12.71 -14.99
CA LEU A 125 -20.50 -13.68 -14.60
C LEU A 125 -21.93 -13.23 -14.94
N LEU A 126 -22.21 -11.93 -14.74
CA LEU A 126 -23.49 -11.31 -15.08
C LEU A 126 -23.63 -10.98 -16.57
N GLY A 127 -22.58 -11.19 -17.38
CA GLY A 127 -22.56 -10.87 -18.80
C GLY A 127 -22.72 -9.37 -19.07
N ALA A 128 -22.09 -8.53 -18.24
CA ALA A 128 -22.03 -7.09 -18.41
C ALA A 128 -20.61 -6.68 -18.86
N PRO A 129 -20.46 -5.87 -19.92
CA PRO A 129 -21.50 -5.45 -20.85
C PRO A 129 -21.94 -6.60 -21.75
N ASP A 130 -23.06 -6.43 -22.44
CA ASP A 130 -23.59 -7.46 -23.33
C ASP A 130 -22.57 -7.80 -24.43
N GLY A 131 -22.36 -9.10 -24.68
CA GLY A 131 -21.37 -9.58 -25.65
C GLY A 131 -20.91 -11.01 -25.39
N ARG A 132 -20.02 -11.51 -26.25
CA ARG A 132 -19.42 -12.84 -26.10
C ARG A 132 -18.40 -12.82 -24.95
N ARG A 133 -18.77 -13.41 -23.80
CA ARG A 133 -17.95 -13.49 -22.57
C ARG A 133 -16.54 -14.00 -22.83
N VAL A 134 -16.39 -15.05 -23.64
CA VAL A 134 -15.07 -15.63 -24.00
C VAL A 134 -14.17 -14.60 -24.69
N ARG A 135 -14.73 -13.77 -25.59
CA ARG A 135 -13.96 -12.72 -26.28
C ARG A 135 -13.57 -11.59 -25.33
N GLN A 136 -14.47 -11.21 -24.41
CA GLN A 136 -14.19 -10.18 -23.40
C GLN A 136 -13.10 -10.66 -22.45
N LEU A 137 -13.21 -11.89 -21.92
CA LEU A 137 -12.20 -12.53 -21.09
C LEU A 137 -10.85 -12.59 -21.82
N GLY A 138 -10.81 -13.14 -23.04
CA GLY A 138 -9.58 -13.22 -23.82
C GLY A 138 -8.92 -11.86 -24.04
N ARG A 139 -9.70 -10.82 -24.38
CA ARG A 139 -9.17 -9.45 -24.52
C ARG A 139 -8.65 -8.88 -23.20
N GLY A 140 -9.37 -9.09 -22.10
CA GLY A 140 -8.93 -8.66 -20.77
C GLY A 140 -7.65 -9.35 -20.33
N THR A 141 -7.56 -10.68 -20.51
CA THR A 141 -6.36 -11.45 -20.25
C THR A 141 -5.19 -10.97 -21.11
N LEU A 142 -5.39 -10.69 -22.40
CA LEU A 142 -4.33 -10.15 -23.26
C LEU A 142 -3.84 -8.78 -22.78
N GLY A 143 -4.74 -7.88 -22.37
CA GLY A 143 -4.36 -6.57 -21.81
C GLY A 143 -3.56 -6.69 -20.51
N LEU A 144 -3.99 -7.58 -19.61
CA LEU A 144 -3.29 -7.89 -18.37
C LEU A 144 -1.89 -8.45 -18.66
N LEU A 145 -1.80 -9.48 -19.51
CA LEU A 145 -0.52 -10.11 -19.87
C LEU A 145 0.42 -9.15 -20.58
N ALA A 146 -0.08 -8.22 -21.41
CA ALA A 146 0.74 -7.22 -22.07
C ALA A 146 1.42 -6.29 -21.05
N VAL A 147 0.69 -5.83 -20.02
CA VAL A 147 1.26 -4.99 -18.96
C VAL A 147 2.23 -5.76 -18.09
N MET A 148 1.85 -6.97 -17.63
CA MET A 148 2.72 -7.80 -16.80
C MET A 148 4.00 -8.20 -17.55
N GLY A 149 3.88 -8.60 -18.82
CA GLY A 149 4.99 -8.93 -19.69
C GLY A 149 5.89 -7.72 -19.98
N GLY A 150 5.29 -6.55 -20.24
CA GLY A 150 6.03 -5.30 -20.42
C GLY A 150 6.80 -4.89 -19.17
N ALA A 151 6.19 -5.00 -17.98
CA ALA A 151 6.86 -4.73 -16.71
C ALA A 151 7.98 -5.75 -16.43
N ALA A 152 7.75 -7.04 -16.67
CA ALA A 152 8.78 -8.07 -16.52
C ALA A 152 9.96 -7.85 -17.48
N ALA A 153 9.69 -7.52 -18.74
CA ALA A 153 10.72 -7.20 -19.74
C ALA A 153 11.52 -5.95 -19.34
N PHE A 154 10.84 -4.91 -18.85
CA PHE A 154 11.49 -3.71 -18.34
C PHE A 154 12.40 -4.00 -17.13
N LEU A 155 11.91 -4.78 -16.16
CA LEU A 155 12.71 -5.21 -15.00
C LEU A 155 13.90 -6.09 -15.43
N ALA A 156 13.71 -6.97 -16.41
CA ALA A 156 14.78 -7.81 -16.95
C ALA A 156 15.86 -6.97 -17.63
N ALA A 157 15.48 -6.01 -18.47
CA ALA A 157 16.39 -5.08 -19.13
C ALA A 157 17.19 -4.23 -18.12
N ARG A 158 16.62 -4.00 -16.93
CA ARG A 158 17.29 -3.30 -15.81
C ARG A 158 18.11 -4.22 -14.90
N GLY A 159 18.15 -5.52 -15.16
CA GLY A 159 18.79 -6.50 -14.27
C GLY A 159 18.13 -6.63 -12.90
N ALA A 160 16.86 -6.20 -12.76
CA ALA A 160 16.13 -6.13 -11.50
C ALA A 160 15.07 -7.23 -11.34
N LEU A 161 14.75 -7.98 -12.40
CA LEU A 161 13.68 -8.98 -12.38
C LEU A 161 13.92 -10.09 -11.35
N ALA A 162 15.11 -10.68 -11.31
CA ALA A 162 15.43 -11.74 -10.35
C ALA A 162 15.30 -11.26 -8.90
N SER A 163 15.82 -10.07 -8.60
CA SER A 163 15.69 -9.47 -7.26
C SER A 163 14.24 -9.16 -6.89
N TYR A 164 13.40 -8.79 -7.85
CA TYR A 164 11.97 -8.60 -7.60
C TYR A 164 11.26 -9.93 -7.30
N LEU A 165 11.60 -11.01 -8.03
CA LEU A 165 11.06 -12.33 -7.75
C LEU A 165 11.48 -12.85 -6.36
N ASP A 166 12.74 -12.62 -5.95
CA ASP A 166 13.22 -12.93 -4.60
C ASP A 166 12.39 -12.18 -3.53
N VAL A 167 12.09 -10.90 -3.78
CA VAL A 167 11.25 -10.07 -2.91
C VAL A 167 9.82 -10.61 -2.80
N LEU A 168 9.22 -11.09 -3.90
CA LEU A 168 7.90 -11.71 -3.86
C LEU A 168 7.91 -12.97 -2.99
N GLY A 169 8.93 -13.81 -3.12
CA GLY A 169 9.13 -14.98 -2.25
C GLY A 169 9.30 -14.59 -0.78
N TYR A 170 10.10 -13.56 -0.51
CA TYR A 170 10.26 -13.02 0.84
C TYR A 170 8.94 -12.47 1.41
N ASN A 171 8.12 -11.78 0.62
CA ASN A 171 6.84 -11.25 1.06
C ASN A 171 5.86 -12.36 1.47
N VAL A 172 5.88 -13.52 0.79
CA VAL A 172 5.10 -14.70 1.19
C VAL A 172 5.58 -15.24 2.54
N HIS A 173 6.90 -15.39 2.72
CA HIS A 173 7.48 -15.81 3.99
C HIS A 173 7.13 -14.82 5.13
N TYR A 174 7.31 -13.53 4.86
CA TYR A 174 7.06 -12.43 5.77
C TYR A 174 5.61 -12.40 6.27
N SER A 175 4.63 -12.65 5.39
CA SER A 175 3.23 -12.77 5.82
C SER A 175 2.99 -13.98 6.74
N GLY A 176 3.66 -15.11 6.51
CA GLY A 176 3.52 -16.31 7.35
C GLY A 176 4.28 -16.25 8.69
N SER A 177 5.41 -15.54 8.76
CA SER A 177 6.31 -15.55 9.93
C SER A 177 5.74 -14.87 11.18
N LEU A 178 4.73 -14.00 11.01
CA LEU A 178 4.05 -13.31 12.13
C LEU A 178 2.98 -14.18 12.81
N SER A 179 2.74 -15.40 12.32
CA SER A 179 1.76 -16.34 12.85
C SER A 179 2.39 -17.72 13.02
N ALA A 180 3.40 -17.77 13.89
CA ALA A 180 4.21 -18.95 14.15
C ALA A 180 3.40 -20.02 14.91
N GLN A 181 2.58 -20.82 14.22
CA GLN A 181 2.16 -22.17 14.65
C GLN A 181 1.38 -23.03 13.61
N GLY A 182 1.06 -22.53 12.40
CA GLY A 182 0.44 -23.34 11.33
C GLY A 182 -0.40 -22.52 10.33
N PRO A 183 -0.93 -23.10 9.23
CA PRO A 183 -1.70 -22.35 8.22
C PRO A 183 -3.01 -21.75 8.75
N LEU A 184 -3.70 -22.49 9.63
CA LEU A 184 -4.92 -22.01 10.29
C LEU A 184 -4.61 -20.96 11.37
N ASP A 185 -3.46 -21.07 12.03
CA ASP A 185 -2.97 -20.06 12.97
C ASP A 185 -2.52 -18.78 12.23
N GLY A 186 -2.06 -18.91 10.98
CA GLY A 186 -1.86 -17.81 10.02
C GLY A 186 -3.12 -16.99 9.81
N VAL A 187 -4.18 -17.64 9.34
CA VAL A 187 -5.47 -16.96 9.08
C VAL A 187 -6.03 -16.34 10.35
N ARG A 188 -6.00 -17.08 11.47
CA ARG A 188 -6.49 -16.57 12.75
C ARG A 188 -5.65 -15.38 13.23
N GLY A 189 -4.33 -15.46 13.17
CA GLY A 189 -3.43 -14.38 13.56
C GLY A 189 -3.67 -13.10 12.76
N HIS A 190 -3.85 -13.21 11.43
CA HIS A 190 -4.22 -12.08 10.60
C HIS A 190 -5.58 -11.47 10.96
N LEU A 191 -6.58 -12.29 11.28
CA LEU A 191 -7.89 -11.80 11.71
C LEU A 191 -7.87 -11.19 13.10
N ASP A 192 -7.05 -11.72 14.01
CA ASP A 192 -6.83 -11.15 15.34
C ASP A 192 -6.16 -9.77 15.22
N ILE A 193 -5.16 -9.61 14.34
CA ILE A 193 -4.56 -8.30 14.00
C ILE A 193 -5.63 -7.31 13.48
N VAL A 194 -6.50 -7.75 12.56
CA VAL A 194 -7.61 -6.92 12.06
C VAL A 194 -8.52 -6.49 13.19
N ARG A 195 -8.92 -7.42 14.06
CA ARG A 195 -9.76 -7.15 15.22
C ARG A 195 -9.10 -6.14 16.16
N GLU A 196 -7.82 -6.31 16.46
CA GLU A 196 -7.04 -5.40 17.29
C GLU A 196 -7.04 -3.99 16.71
N TYR A 197 -6.84 -3.83 15.39
CA TYR A 197 -6.91 -2.52 14.76
C TYR A 197 -8.29 -1.88 14.82
N PHE A 198 -9.37 -2.66 14.65
CA PHE A 198 -10.73 -2.15 14.84
C PHE A 198 -11.00 -1.69 16.27
N LEU A 199 -10.47 -2.41 17.27
CA LEU A 199 -10.59 -2.03 18.68
C LEU A 199 -9.76 -0.80 19.00
N ALA A 200 -8.54 -0.72 18.47
CA ALA A 200 -7.60 0.39 18.67
C ALA A 200 -8.08 1.70 18.01
N ALA A 201 -8.78 1.62 16.88
CA ALA A 201 -9.37 2.79 16.22
C ALA A 201 -10.56 3.40 17.00
N GLY A 202 -10.98 2.76 18.09
CA GLY A 202 -11.88 3.31 19.09
C GLY A 202 -13.16 2.50 19.29
N ARG A 203 -13.77 2.65 20.47
CA ARG A 203 -14.93 1.85 20.93
C ARG A 203 -16.14 1.83 19.98
N TRP A 204 -16.24 2.78 19.05
CA TRP A 204 -17.37 2.91 18.13
C TRP A 204 -17.11 2.33 16.73
N GLN A 205 -15.87 2.01 16.37
CA GLN A 205 -15.53 1.59 15.00
C GLN A 205 -16.10 0.21 14.65
N ALA A 206 -15.95 -0.77 15.54
CA ALA A 206 -16.55 -2.09 15.34
C ALA A 206 -18.10 -2.04 15.29
N PRO A 207 -18.81 -1.38 16.24
CA PRO A 207 -20.26 -1.17 16.13
C PRO A 207 -20.68 -0.46 14.84
N ALA A 208 -19.93 0.58 14.42
CA ALA A 208 -20.23 1.31 13.19
C ALA A 208 -20.05 0.44 11.94
N ALA A 209 -19.00 -0.40 11.88
CA ALA A 209 -18.78 -1.35 10.80
C ALA A 209 -19.91 -2.39 10.71
N VAL A 210 -20.36 -2.93 11.86
CA VAL A 210 -21.50 -3.85 11.93
C VAL A 210 -22.80 -3.17 11.48
N ALA A 211 -23.04 -1.94 11.93
CA ALA A 211 -24.20 -1.17 11.52
C ALA A 211 -24.19 -0.86 10.01
N ALA A 212 -23.04 -0.48 9.45
CA ALA A 212 -22.87 -0.24 8.02
C ALA A 212 -23.11 -1.51 7.19
N LEU A 213 -22.61 -2.67 7.65
CA LEU A 213 -22.88 -3.97 7.03
C LEU A 213 -24.37 -4.33 7.10
N GLY A 214 -25.01 -4.12 8.25
CA GLY A 214 -26.45 -4.33 8.42
C GLY A 214 -27.29 -3.44 7.49
N LEU A 215 -26.94 -2.16 7.38
CA LEU A 215 -27.57 -1.22 6.44
C LEU A 215 -27.38 -1.66 4.98
N PHE A 216 -26.18 -2.14 4.64
CA PHE A 216 -25.92 -2.67 3.30
C PHE A 216 -26.77 -3.91 3.00
N VAL A 217 -26.83 -4.89 3.91
CA VAL A 217 -27.66 -6.10 3.76
C VAL A 217 -29.13 -5.74 3.63
N ALA A 218 -29.63 -4.83 4.49
CA ALA A 218 -31.00 -4.34 4.41
C ALA A 218 -31.27 -3.61 3.07
N GLY A 219 -30.36 -2.73 2.64
CA GLY A 219 -30.46 -2.03 1.35
C GLY A 219 -30.46 -3.00 0.17
N ALA A 220 -29.57 -4.00 0.18
CA ALA A 220 -29.52 -5.04 -0.83
C ALA A 220 -30.83 -5.83 -0.90
N PHE A 221 -31.38 -6.23 0.25
CA PHE A 221 -32.67 -6.92 0.33
C PHE A 221 -33.82 -6.05 -0.19
N LEU A 222 -33.92 -4.80 0.27
CA LEU A 222 -34.98 -3.86 -0.11
C LEU A 222 -34.92 -3.49 -1.60
N GLY A 223 -33.72 -3.37 -2.18
CA GLY A 223 -33.53 -3.02 -3.58
C GLY A 223 -33.55 -4.21 -4.54
N TRP A 224 -33.49 -5.46 -4.06
CA TRP A 224 -33.30 -6.64 -4.93
C TRP A 224 -34.38 -6.81 -6.01
N ARG A 225 -35.64 -6.60 -5.63
CA ARG A 225 -36.79 -6.67 -6.56
C ARG A 225 -36.95 -5.40 -7.41
N PRO A 226 -37.04 -4.19 -6.83
CA PRO A 226 -37.30 -2.98 -7.62
C PRO A 226 -36.09 -2.45 -8.41
N GLY A 227 -34.86 -2.78 -8.02
CA GLY A 227 -33.64 -2.16 -8.57
C GLY A 227 -33.16 -2.69 -9.93
N GLY A 228 -33.75 -3.76 -10.45
CA GLY A 228 -33.39 -4.32 -11.76
C GLY A 228 -31.97 -4.89 -11.86
N ARG A 229 -31.49 -5.14 -13.10
CA ARG A 229 -30.18 -5.77 -13.39
C ARG A 229 -29.01 -4.92 -12.88
N SER A 230 -29.09 -3.61 -13.07
CA SER A 230 -28.10 -2.63 -12.64
C SER A 230 -27.85 -2.65 -11.12
N PHE A 231 -28.92 -2.62 -10.33
CA PHE A 231 -28.81 -2.68 -8.88
C PHE A 231 -28.21 -4.00 -8.41
N ARG A 232 -28.63 -5.13 -9.01
CA ARG A 232 -28.04 -6.45 -8.71
C ARG A 232 -26.56 -6.52 -9.05
N ALA A 233 -26.12 -5.89 -10.13
CA ALA A 233 -24.70 -5.81 -10.47
C ALA A 233 -23.93 -4.97 -9.44
N LEU A 234 -24.47 -3.84 -9.01
CA LEU A 234 -23.88 -3.01 -7.95
C LEU A 234 -23.75 -3.78 -6.63
N THR A 235 -24.83 -4.41 -6.15
CA THR A 235 -24.81 -5.16 -4.89
C THR A 235 -23.92 -6.39 -4.96
N ALA A 236 -23.96 -7.16 -6.06
CA ALA A 236 -23.05 -8.29 -6.25
C ALA A 236 -21.58 -7.85 -6.28
N THR A 237 -21.29 -6.70 -6.89
CA THR A 237 -19.93 -6.13 -6.92
C THR A 237 -19.48 -5.69 -5.53
N ALA A 238 -20.36 -5.05 -4.75
CA ALA A 238 -20.08 -4.69 -3.35
C ALA A 238 -19.80 -5.93 -2.48
N VAL A 239 -20.61 -6.99 -2.61
CA VAL A 239 -20.41 -8.26 -1.89
C VAL A 239 -19.11 -8.93 -2.31
N ALA A 240 -18.85 -9.05 -3.62
CA ALA A 240 -17.64 -9.71 -4.12
C ALA A 240 -16.37 -8.94 -3.72
N ALA A 241 -16.40 -7.61 -3.76
CA ALA A 241 -15.31 -6.77 -3.25
C ALA A 241 -15.11 -7.00 -1.75
N LEU A 242 -16.19 -7.03 -0.94
CA LEU A 242 -16.10 -7.28 0.49
C LEU A 242 -15.50 -8.66 0.79
N VAL A 243 -15.96 -9.71 0.11
CA VAL A 243 -15.39 -11.06 0.22
C VAL A 243 -13.92 -11.06 -0.18
N GLY A 244 -13.57 -10.39 -1.28
CA GLY A 244 -12.18 -10.22 -1.71
C GLY A 244 -11.31 -9.55 -0.65
N VAL A 245 -11.83 -8.51 0.01
CA VAL A 245 -11.13 -7.83 1.12
C VAL A 245 -10.98 -8.74 2.32
N VAL A 246 -12.04 -9.45 2.74
CA VAL A 246 -11.96 -10.39 3.88
C VAL A 246 -10.95 -11.49 3.63
N VAL A 247 -10.95 -12.10 2.44
CA VAL A 247 -9.98 -13.12 2.07
C VAL A 247 -8.57 -12.54 2.02
N THR A 248 -8.38 -11.35 1.44
CA THR A 248 -7.06 -10.71 1.37
C THR A 248 -6.52 -10.34 2.76
N LEU A 249 -7.38 -9.85 3.65
CA LEU A 249 -7.03 -9.56 5.04
C LEU A 249 -6.68 -10.85 5.79
N ALA A 250 -7.50 -11.88 5.67
CA ALA A 250 -7.25 -13.19 6.28
C ALA A 250 -5.93 -13.82 5.84
N LEU A 251 -5.41 -13.48 4.65
CA LEU A 251 -4.17 -14.03 4.11
C LEU A 251 -2.95 -13.11 4.29
N THR A 252 -3.14 -11.81 4.51
CA THR A 252 -2.04 -10.83 4.44
C THR A 252 -2.09 -9.70 5.46
N ALA A 253 -3.05 -9.66 6.38
CA ALA A 253 -3.18 -8.55 7.34
C ALA A 253 -2.01 -8.51 8.32
N LEU A 254 -1.18 -7.47 8.21
CA LEU A 254 0.00 -7.26 9.05
C LEU A 254 0.07 -5.84 9.62
N TRP A 255 -0.57 -4.89 8.93
CA TRP A 255 -0.47 -3.47 9.24
C TRP A 255 -1.85 -2.83 9.16
N ASN A 256 -2.04 -1.77 9.96
CA ASN A 256 -3.30 -1.02 10.02
C ASN A 256 -3.77 -0.54 8.64
N HIS A 257 -2.85 -0.11 7.78
CA HIS A 257 -3.16 0.38 6.42
C HIS A 257 -3.74 -0.70 5.50
N HIS A 258 -3.65 -1.99 5.83
CA HIS A 258 -4.36 -3.02 5.09
C HIS A 258 -5.89 -2.83 5.19
N LEU A 259 -6.40 -2.22 6.27
CA LEU A 259 -7.83 -1.88 6.40
C LEU A 259 -8.30 -0.84 5.39
N GLN A 260 -7.39 -0.10 4.73
CA GLN A 260 -7.74 0.80 3.63
C GLN A 260 -8.47 0.07 2.48
N MET A 261 -8.26 -1.25 2.33
CA MET A 261 -9.00 -2.08 1.38
C MET A 261 -10.52 -2.01 1.57
N LEU A 262 -11.01 -1.81 2.80
CA LEU A 262 -12.43 -1.73 3.11
C LEU A 262 -13.12 -0.51 2.47
N ALA A 263 -12.35 0.51 2.09
CA ALA A 263 -12.89 1.70 1.43
C ALA A 263 -13.67 1.36 0.15
N TYR A 264 -13.20 0.37 -0.61
CA TYR A 264 -13.81 0.03 -1.89
C TYR A 264 -15.19 -0.62 -1.74
N PRO A 265 -15.36 -1.72 -0.98
CA PRO A 265 -16.68 -2.27 -0.71
C PRO A 265 -17.56 -1.31 0.11
N ALA A 266 -17.00 -0.47 1.00
CA ALA A 266 -17.78 0.53 1.73
C ALA A 266 -18.42 1.57 0.80
N ALA A 267 -17.67 2.09 -0.18
CA ALA A 267 -18.19 3.04 -1.16
C ALA A 267 -19.28 2.41 -2.06
N LEU A 268 -19.04 1.19 -2.55
CA LEU A 268 -20.01 0.44 -3.35
C LEU A 268 -21.28 0.10 -2.54
N GLY A 269 -21.12 -0.32 -1.29
CA GLY A 269 -22.22 -0.62 -0.38
C GLY A 269 -23.04 0.62 -0.02
N GLY A 270 -22.37 1.74 0.30
CA GLY A 270 -23.03 3.02 0.54
C GLY A 270 -23.81 3.51 -0.67
N ALA A 271 -23.24 3.39 -1.87
CA ALA A 271 -23.94 3.70 -3.12
C ALA A 271 -25.16 2.78 -3.34
N ALA A 272 -25.06 1.48 -3.00
CA ALA A 272 -26.18 0.55 -3.07
C ALA A 272 -27.31 0.93 -2.10
N VAL A 273 -26.99 1.32 -0.86
CA VAL A 273 -27.98 1.80 0.12
C VAL A 273 -28.69 3.05 -0.39
N VAL A 274 -27.95 4.03 -0.92
CA VAL A 274 -28.52 5.25 -1.51
C VAL A 274 -29.41 4.91 -2.72
N ALA A 275 -28.97 3.99 -3.58
CA ALA A 275 -29.73 3.57 -4.74
C ALA A 275 -31.04 2.86 -4.35
N ALA A 276 -30.99 1.96 -3.36
CA ALA A 276 -32.17 1.26 -2.84
C ALA A 276 -33.17 2.25 -2.22
N THR A 277 -32.69 3.18 -1.41
CA THR A 277 -33.51 4.24 -0.81
C THR A 277 -34.16 5.11 -1.88
N THR A 278 -33.39 5.51 -2.90
CA THR A 278 -33.91 6.32 -4.01
C THR A 278 -35.02 5.59 -4.78
N ALA A 279 -34.83 4.30 -5.07
CA ALA A 279 -35.80 3.50 -5.78
C ALA A 279 -37.09 3.27 -4.96
N ARG A 280 -36.98 3.12 -3.63
CA ARG A 280 -38.11 2.77 -2.77
C ARG A 280 -38.90 3.98 -2.24
N PHE A 281 -38.20 5.06 -1.93
CA PHE A 281 -38.72 6.22 -1.20
C PHE A 281 -38.54 7.55 -1.94
N GLY A 282 -37.93 7.52 -3.14
CA GLY A 282 -37.75 8.69 -3.99
C GLY A 282 -36.41 9.42 -3.80
N SER A 283 -36.13 10.33 -4.74
CA SER A 283 -34.84 11.03 -4.86
C SER A 283 -34.50 11.93 -3.68
N ARG A 284 -35.50 12.54 -3.02
CA ARG A 284 -35.28 13.39 -1.85
C ARG A 284 -34.67 12.61 -0.68
N LEU A 285 -35.28 11.47 -0.32
CA LEU A 285 -34.73 10.64 0.76
C LEU A 285 -33.40 10.00 0.36
N GLY A 286 -33.25 9.63 -0.91
CA GLY A 286 -31.95 9.20 -1.46
C GLY A 286 -30.85 10.24 -1.27
N ALA A 287 -31.13 11.53 -1.53
CA ALA A 287 -30.18 12.62 -1.31
C ALA A 287 -29.85 12.83 0.17
N VAL A 288 -30.84 12.71 1.08
CA VAL A 288 -30.61 12.79 2.53
C VAL A 288 -29.69 11.66 2.99
N VAL A 289 -29.95 10.42 2.56
CA VAL A 289 -29.08 9.27 2.89
C VAL A 289 -27.69 9.45 2.30
N ALA A 290 -27.57 9.95 1.07
CA ALA A 290 -26.28 10.26 0.46
C ALA A 290 -25.50 11.28 1.30
N ALA A 291 -26.13 12.38 1.70
CA ALA A 291 -25.52 13.39 2.56
C ALA A 291 -25.10 12.80 3.91
N ALA A 292 -25.94 11.97 4.55
CA ALA A 292 -25.62 11.30 5.80
C ALA A 292 -24.39 10.38 5.67
N CYS A 293 -24.31 9.59 4.60
CA CYS A 293 -23.15 8.75 4.32
C CYS A 293 -21.88 9.58 4.12
N ILE A 294 -21.95 10.65 3.32
CA ILE A 294 -20.80 11.55 3.06
C ILE A 294 -20.32 12.21 4.35
N LEU A 295 -21.25 12.76 5.15
CA LEU A 295 -20.92 13.40 6.42
C LEU A 295 -20.31 12.40 7.41
N PHE A 296 -20.80 11.17 7.45
CA PHE A 296 -20.22 10.11 8.27
C PHE A 296 -18.78 9.76 7.83
N ALA A 297 -18.54 9.60 6.52
CA ALA A 297 -17.20 9.33 6.00
C ALA A 297 -16.25 10.51 6.26
N ALA A 298 -16.71 11.75 6.07
CA ALA A 298 -15.93 12.95 6.37
C ALA A 298 -15.57 13.02 7.86
N TRP A 299 -16.54 12.80 8.74
CA TRP A 299 -16.31 12.73 10.18
C TRP A 299 -15.32 11.63 10.57
N SER A 300 -15.43 10.44 9.96
CA SER A 300 -14.49 9.34 10.20
C SER A 300 -13.08 9.66 9.71
N SER A 301 -12.93 10.42 8.61
CA SER A 301 -11.61 10.82 8.08
C SER A 301 -10.98 11.96 8.90
N MET A 302 -11.78 12.89 9.42
CA MET A 302 -11.29 14.02 10.22
C MET A 302 -10.84 13.63 11.64
N LYS A 303 -11.29 12.50 12.18
CA LYS A 303 -10.91 12.04 13.52
C LYS A 303 -9.44 11.64 13.65
N TYR A 304 -8.76 11.40 12.53
CA TYR A 304 -7.38 10.98 12.54
C TYR A 304 -6.42 12.17 12.57
N GLU A 305 -6.28 12.80 13.74
CA GLU A 305 -5.40 13.95 13.96
C GLU A 305 -3.95 13.66 13.54
N VAL A 306 -3.51 12.39 13.66
CA VAL A 306 -2.13 11.97 13.35
C VAL A 306 -1.81 12.07 11.86
N ALA A 307 -2.66 11.61 10.93
CA ALA A 307 -2.37 11.74 9.50
C ALA A 307 -2.61 13.16 8.98
N ALA A 308 -3.61 13.88 9.49
CA ALA A 308 -3.84 15.27 9.11
C ALA A 308 -2.65 16.15 9.52
N GLY A 309 -2.14 15.97 10.74
CA GLY A 309 -0.95 16.64 11.25
C GLY A 309 0.33 16.21 10.52
N ALA A 310 0.52 14.92 10.24
CA ALA A 310 1.69 14.42 9.52
C ALA A 310 1.73 14.91 8.08
N SER A 311 0.60 14.89 7.36
CA SER A 311 0.51 15.35 5.98
C SER A 311 0.71 16.86 5.89
N ALA A 312 0.01 17.65 6.72
CA ALA A 312 0.14 19.11 6.73
C ALA A 312 1.57 19.56 7.09
N ARG A 313 2.20 18.90 8.07
CA ARG A 313 3.61 19.15 8.41
C ARG A 313 4.54 18.70 7.29
N ALA A 314 4.26 17.61 6.57
CA ALA A 314 5.12 17.17 5.48
C ALA A 314 5.17 18.16 4.30
N TRP A 315 4.12 18.97 4.10
CA TRP A 315 4.12 20.03 3.08
C TRP A 315 5.04 21.21 3.45
N SER A 316 5.15 21.53 4.73
CA SER A 316 5.93 22.66 5.25
C SER A 316 7.29 22.28 5.81
N ALA A 317 7.55 20.99 6.06
CA ALA A 317 8.81 20.48 6.56
C ALA A 317 9.92 20.57 5.51
N ASP A 318 11.16 20.72 5.99
CA ASP A 318 12.34 20.65 5.15
C ASP A 318 12.49 19.24 4.56
N ALA A 319 12.94 19.20 3.31
CA ALA A 319 13.21 17.97 2.56
C ALA A 319 14.53 17.34 3.00
N VAL A 320 14.68 17.07 4.30
CA VAL A 320 15.90 16.47 4.85
C VAL A 320 15.49 15.38 5.83
N SER A 321 15.99 14.17 5.59
CA SER A 321 15.92 13.13 6.60
C SER A 321 17.13 13.22 7.53
N VAL A 322 16.90 13.12 8.84
CA VAL A 322 17.98 13.03 9.84
C VAL A 322 19.09 12.04 9.42
N PRO A 323 18.79 10.79 9.01
CA PRO A 323 19.85 9.89 8.53
C PRO A 323 20.62 10.38 7.30
N ALA A 324 19.97 11.02 6.32
CA ALA A 324 20.66 11.56 5.16
C ALA A 324 21.55 12.75 5.54
N GLU A 325 21.07 13.62 6.43
CA GLU A 325 21.84 14.75 6.95
C GLU A 325 23.09 14.29 7.69
N GLU A 326 22.98 13.27 8.53
CA GLU A 326 24.11 12.71 9.26
C GLU A 326 25.12 12.01 8.34
N LEU A 327 24.65 11.32 7.30
CA LEU A 327 25.52 10.78 6.26
C LEU A 327 26.28 11.91 5.54
N GLU A 328 25.59 12.99 5.19
CA GLU A 328 26.18 14.13 4.48
C GLU A 328 27.20 14.88 5.35
N LYS A 329 26.88 15.13 6.63
CA LYS A 329 27.84 15.68 7.61
C LYS A 329 29.08 14.80 7.72
N ALA A 330 28.90 13.47 7.76
CA ALA A 330 30.01 12.54 7.80
C ALA A 330 30.86 12.58 6.52
N ARG A 331 30.23 12.64 5.34
CA ARG A 331 30.93 12.80 4.06
C ARG A 331 31.74 14.08 4.03
N LEU A 332 31.13 15.23 4.33
CA LEU A 332 31.80 16.52 4.31
C LEU A 332 32.99 16.57 5.28
N ARG A 333 32.86 15.94 6.45
CA ARG A 333 33.92 15.93 7.47
C ARG A 333 35.07 14.98 7.15
N PHE A 334 34.76 13.74 6.75
CA PHE A 334 35.77 12.68 6.68
C PHE A 334 36.17 12.31 5.25
N TYR A 335 35.34 12.64 4.27
CA TYR A 335 35.55 12.30 2.87
C TYR A 335 35.31 13.49 1.91
N PRO A 336 35.78 14.72 2.22
CA PRO A 336 35.40 15.94 1.47
C PRO A 336 35.82 15.93 0.00
N ARG A 337 36.84 15.13 -0.35
CA ARG A 337 37.38 15.02 -1.73
C ARG A 337 36.92 13.76 -2.46
N SER A 338 36.10 12.93 -1.84
CA SER A 338 35.67 11.69 -2.46
C SER A 338 34.54 11.97 -3.45
N ALA A 339 34.77 11.66 -4.73
CA ALA A 339 33.75 11.76 -5.77
C ALA A 339 32.61 10.75 -5.56
N ARG A 340 32.85 9.70 -4.77
CA ARG A 340 31.86 8.69 -4.42
C ARG A 340 32.09 8.21 -2.98
N VAL A 341 31.01 8.07 -2.22
CA VAL A 341 31.02 7.53 -0.85
C VAL A 341 30.12 6.31 -0.80
N THR A 342 30.74 5.15 -0.54
CA THR A 342 29.99 3.91 -0.36
C THR A 342 29.46 3.82 1.06
N TYR A 343 28.21 3.37 1.21
CA TYR A 343 27.62 3.18 2.52
C TYR A 343 26.77 1.90 2.58
N MET A 344 26.50 1.41 3.79
CA MET A 344 25.50 0.39 4.05
C MET A 344 24.63 0.79 5.23
N VAL A 345 23.52 0.07 5.44
CA VAL A 345 22.57 0.34 6.51
C VAL A 345 22.37 -0.92 7.35
N PHE A 346 22.44 -0.77 8.68
CA PHE A 346 21.91 -1.72 9.64
C PHE A 346 20.65 -1.12 10.26
N GLY A 347 19.48 -1.61 9.85
CA GLY A 347 18.24 -0.90 10.17
C GLY A 347 16.96 -1.51 9.63
N GLY A 348 15.83 -1.05 10.18
CA GLY A 348 14.48 -1.41 9.74
C GLY A 348 13.88 -0.46 8.71
N ASN A 349 12.71 -0.83 8.19
CA ASN A 349 12.08 -0.16 7.04
C ASN A 349 11.56 1.26 7.31
N SER A 350 11.23 1.60 8.56
CA SER A 350 10.41 2.77 8.87
C SER A 350 11.20 4.01 9.34
N GLU A 351 12.48 4.10 8.98
CA GLU A 351 13.42 4.93 9.75
C GLU A 351 13.94 6.11 8.95
N ASN A 352 13.01 7.03 8.70
CA ASN A 352 13.22 8.34 8.08
C ASN A 352 13.76 8.33 6.65
N ALA A 353 13.61 7.26 5.87
CA ALA A 353 13.93 7.28 4.43
C ALA A 353 15.38 7.75 4.13
N HIS A 354 16.36 7.04 4.70
CA HIS A 354 17.79 7.36 4.66
C HIS A 354 18.39 7.62 3.27
N ALA A 355 17.79 7.09 2.20
CA ALA A 355 18.25 7.27 0.83
C ALA A 355 17.59 8.47 0.13
N VAL A 356 16.66 9.15 0.77
CA VAL A 356 16.00 10.33 0.21
C VAL A 356 16.88 11.55 0.49
N PHE A 357 17.27 12.24 -0.59
CA PHE A 357 18.12 13.44 -0.57
C PHE A 357 19.57 13.24 -0.11
N VAL A 358 20.07 12.00 -0.12
CA VAL A 358 21.52 11.81 -0.14
C VAL A 358 22.06 12.24 -1.50
N ASP A 359 23.21 12.92 -1.48
CA ASP A 359 23.89 13.39 -2.68
C ASP A 359 24.19 12.24 -3.66
N ASP A 360 24.26 12.51 -4.96
CA ASP A 360 24.57 11.51 -6.01
C ASP A 360 25.95 10.85 -5.80
N ALA A 361 26.81 11.45 -4.98
CA ALA A 361 28.05 10.84 -4.52
C ALA A 361 27.82 9.57 -3.69
N PHE A 362 26.67 9.38 -3.05
CA PHE A 362 26.40 8.21 -2.23
C PHE A 362 26.05 6.98 -3.08
N ALA A 363 26.64 5.85 -2.71
CA ALA A 363 26.30 4.56 -3.30
C ALA A 363 26.08 3.50 -2.22
N LEU A 364 24.89 2.92 -2.21
CA LEU A 364 24.57 1.81 -1.31
C LEU A 364 25.32 0.54 -1.76
N SER A 365 26.15 -0.01 -0.88
CA SER A 365 26.98 -1.19 -1.17
C SER A 365 26.22 -2.52 -1.05
N CYS A 366 25.34 -2.63 -0.05
CA CYS A 366 24.67 -3.90 0.27
C CYS A 366 23.19 -3.84 -0.08
N ARG A 367 22.70 -4.90 -0.73
CA ARG A 367 21.32 -4.95 -1.25
C ARG A 367 20.25 -5.05 -0.17
N PHE A 368 20.60 -5.53 1.03
CA PHE A 368 19.69 -5.60 2.16
C PHE A 368 20.01 -4.44 3.11
N PHE A 369 19.06 -3.54 3.22
CA PHE A 369 19.17 -2.27 3.93
C PHE A 369 17.86 -1.96 4.71
N HIS A 370 16.85 -2.82 4.57
CA HIS A 370 15.59 -2.86 5.30
C HIS A 370 15.46 -4.27 5.90
N LEU A 371 15.95 -4.47 7.12
CA LEU A 371 15.91 -5.76 7.82
C LEU A 371 14.94 -5.70 8.99
N TYR A 372 14.29 -6.81 9.29
CA TYR A 372 13.34 -6.93 10.39
C TYR A 372 13.76 -8.02 11.37
N PRO A 373 13.22 -8.01 12.60
CA PRO A 373 13.43 -9.12 13.54
C PRO A 373 13.01 -10.50 13.00
N PHE A 374 12.11 -10.52 12.03
CA PHE A 374 11.62 -11.73 11.34
C PHE A 374 12.20 -11.90 9.92
N SER A 375 13.24 -11.14 9.55
CA SER A 375 13.98 -11.40 8.31
C SER A 375 14.65 -12.78 8.34
N LEU A 376 14.97 -13.31 7.15
CA LEU A 376 15.58 -14.63 7.03
C LEU A 376 17.02 -14.61 7.55
N GLU A 377 17.46 -15.72 8.15
CA GLU A 377 18.86 -15.90 8.57
C GLU A 377 19.85 -15.66 7.42
N GLU A 378 19.52 -16.10 6.22
CA GLU A 378 20.30 -15.87 5.01
C GLU A 378 20.45 -14.37 4.68
N GLN A 379 19.42 -13.56 4.94
CA GLN A 379 19.49 -12.11 4.75
C GLN A 379 20.42 -11.46 5.78
N PHE A 380 20.36 -11.90 7.04
CA PHE A 380 21.29 -11.45 8.07
C PHE A 380 22.74 -11.82 7.75
N ALA A 381 22.97 -13.07 7.36
CA ALA A 381 24.28 -13.59 6.98
C ALA A 381 24.84 -12.85 5.76
N GLU A 382 24.04 -12.68 4.69
CA GLU A 382 24.46 -11.96 3.50
C GLU A 382 24.76 -10.49 3.77
N THR A 383 24.00 -9.84 4.66
CA THR A 383 24.25 -8.43 5.02
C THR A 383 25.62 -8.27 5.68
N LEU A 384 25.96 -9.15 6.64
CA LEU A 384 27.27 -9.13 7.29
C LEU A 384 28.41 -9.53 6.34
N ALA A 385 28.20 -10.57 5.53
CA ALA A 385 29.17 -11.02 4.54
C ALA A 385 29.45 -9.94 3.49
N CYS A 386 28.41 -9.25 3.01
CA CYS A 386 28.53 -8.09 2.12
C CYS A 386 29.32 -6.96 2.79
N GLY A 387 28.99 -6.57 4.02
CA GLY A 387 29.73 -5.53 4.74
C GLY A 387 31.22 -5.87 4.90
N ALA A 388 31.54 -7.15 5.11
CA ALA A 388 32.92 -7.63 5.22
C ALA A 388 33.67 -7.63 3.88
N ARG A 389 32.98 -7.94 2.78
CA ARG A 389 33.51 -8.00 1.41
C ARG A 389 33.67 -6.61 0.78
N GLU A 390 32.61 -5.82 0.78
CA GLU A 390 32.54 -4.51 0.12
C GLU A 390 33.23 -3.39 0.91
N LYS A 391 33.38 -3.55 2.24
CA LYS A 391 34.05 -2.60 3.15
C LYS A 391 33.60 -1.14 2.92
N PRO A 392 32.29 -0.83 3.03
CA PRO A 392 31.76 0.51 2.77
C PRO A 392 32.47 1.59 3.61
N MET A 393 32.51 2.81 3.11
CA MET A 393 33.17 3.93 3.80
C MET A 393 32.41 4.38 5.05
N LEU A 394 31.07 4.26 4.99
CA LEU A 394 30.16 4.61 6.08
C LEU A 394 29.18 3.46 6.36
N VAL A 395 28.80 3.31 7.63
CA VAL A 395 27.67 2.48 8.03
C VAL A 395 26.67 3.35 8.78
N LEU A 396 25.43 3.38 8.28
CA LEU A 396 24.30 3.98 8.99
C LEU A 396 23.63 2.90 9.84
N VAL A 397 23.48 3.16 11.13
CA VAL A 397 22.70 2.32 12.03
C VAL A 397 21.44 3.08 12.41
N THR A 398 20.29 2.47 12.21
CA THR A 398 19.00 3.10 12.47
C THR A 398 18.39 2.57 13.78
N LEU A 399 17.42 3.29 14.35
CA LEU A 399 16.66 2.97 15.56
C LEU A 399 16.19 1.52 15.70
N GLY A 400 15.63 0.90 14.66
CA GLY A 400 15.06 -0.45 14.72
C GLY A 400 16.13 -1.53 14.85
N PHE A 401 17.38 -1.23 14.52
CA PHE A 401 18.53 -2.08 14.88
C PHE A 401 18.77 -2.12 16.40
N LEU A 402 18.30 -1.12 17.12
CA LEU A 402 18.46 -0.97 18.57
C LEU A 402 17.20 -1.39 19.37
N ASP A 403 16.15 -1.92 18.72
CA ASP A 403 14.92 -2.42 19.39
C ASP A 403 15.27 -3.53 20.40
N ASP A 404 14.69 -3.44 21.62
CA ASP A 404 14.91 -4.30 22.78
C ASP A 404 14.59 -5.79 22.52
N ARG A 405 13.91 -6.10 21.41
CA ARG A 405 13.77 -7.48 20.88
C ARG A 405 15.10 -8.11 20.43
N ALA A 406 16.23 -7.40 20.50
CA ALA A 406 17.58 -7.90 20.23
C ALA A 406 18.08 -9.01 21.20
N GLY A 407 17.29 -9.41 22.20
CA GLY A 407 17.65 -10.46 23.16
C GLY A 407 17.64 -11.89 22.61
N GLU A 408 16.69 -12.24 21.74
CA GLU A 408 16.37 -13.64 21.43
C GLU A 408 16.31 -13.94 19.93
N GLY A 409 16.60 -15.20 19.56
CA GLY A 409 16.49 -15.72 18.20
C GLY A 409 17.51 -15.19 17.18
N PRO A 410 17.25 -15.41 15.87
CA PRO A 410 18.12 -15.02 14.77
C PRO A 410 18.45 -13.51 14.71
N TRP A 411 17.47 -12.66 15.02
CA TRP A 411 17.66 -11.21 15.07
C TRP A 411 18.69 -10.79 16.12
N GLY A 412 18.59 -11.31 17.34
CA GLY A 412 19.55 -11.01 18.39
C GLY A 412 20.98 -11.48 18.03
N ALA A 413 21.09 -12.64 17.38
CA ALA A 413 22.38 -13.12 16.87
C ALA A 413 22.95 -12.19 15.80
N PHE A 414 22.12 -11.72 14.87
CA PHE A 414 22.49 -10.72 13.87
C PHE A 414 22.93 -9.40 14.50
N VAL A 415 22.16 -8.82 15.43
CA VAL A 415 22.49 -7.56 16.11
C VAL A 415 23.83 -7.68 16.84
N ARG A 416 24.08 -8.79 17.57
CA ARG A 416 25.38 -9.05 18.21
C ARG A 416 26.51 -9.18 17.20
N GLY A 417 26.28 -9.85 16.08
CA GLY A 417 27.24 -9.99 14.98
C GLY A 417 27.59 -8.64 14.34
N ALA A 418 26.59 -7.83 14.03
CA ALA A 418 26.73 -6.49 13.47
C ALA A 418 27.45 -5.54 14.44
N ARG A 419 27.16 -5.58 15.74
CA ARG A 419 27.91 -4.80 16.75
C ARG A 419 29.40 -5.18 16.77
N ARG A 420 29.72 -6.47 16.84
CA ARG A 420 31.13 -6.93 16.75
C ARG A 420 31.80 -6.49 15.46
N PHE A 421 31.08 -6.54 14.34
CA PHE A 421 31.59 -6.07 13.04
C PHE A 421 31.89 -4.56 13.05
N LEU A 422 30.97 -3.76 13.58
CA LEU A 422 31.16 -2.31 13.74
C LEU A 422 32.35 -2.01 14.65
N ASP A 423 32.37 -2.55 15.87
CA ASP A 423 33.43 -2.29 16.85
C ASP A 423 34.82 -2.71 16.34
N ALA A 424 34.89 -3.80 15.58
CA ALA A 424 36.15 -4.28 15.01
C ALA A 424 36.67 -3.41 13.86
N ARG A 425 35.78 -2.84 13.02
CA ARG A 425 36.17 -2.28 11.71
C ARG A 425 35.80 -0.82 11.48
N TYR A 426 34.99 -0.22 12.36
CA TYR A 426 34.46 1.12 12.20
C TYR A 426 34.53 1.91 13.50
N ASP A 427 34.66 3.23 13.39
CA ASP A 427 34.57 4.18 14.49
C ASP A 427 33.21 4.88 14.46
N LYS A 428 32.54 4.92 15.60
CA LYS A 428 31.30 5.68 15.73
C LYS A 428 31.62 7.18 15.71
N ILE A 429 31.13 7.89 14.70
CA ILE A 429 31.47 9.31 14.46
C ILE A 429 30.30 10.26 14.72
N GLY A 430 29.08 9.75 14.86
CA GLY A 430 27.89 10.57 15.10
C GLY A 430 26.76 9.81 15.78
N THR A 431 25.91 10.55 16.51
CA THR A 431 24.59 10.09 16.95
C THR A 431 23.62 11.24 16.84
N ALA A 432 22.51 11.03 16.15
CA ALA A 432 21.45 12.01 16.02
C ALA A 432 20.17 11.50 16.68
N TYR A 433 19.42 12.41 17.30
CA TYR A 433 18.11 12.11 17.86
C TYR A 433 17.17 11.56 16.77
N PRO A 434 16.41 10.47 17.01
CA PRO A 434 16.20 9.78 18.29
C PRO A 434 17.12 8.59 18.57
N GLY A 435 18.23 8.43 17.85
CA GLY A 435 19.18 7.32 18.05
C GLY A 435 19.89 6.81 16.80
N PHE A 436 19.82 7.51 15.67
CA PHE A 436 20.58 7.17 14.47
C PHE A 436 22.07 7.28 14.76
N GLN A 437 22.87 6.35 14.24
CA GLN A 437 24.32 6.36 14.41
C GLN A 437 25.00 6.28 13.05
N VAL A 438 26.07 7.04 12.88
CA VAL A 438 26.92 6.96 11.70
C VAL A 438 28.30 6.49 12.13
N TRP A 439 28.81 5.50 11.41
CA TRP A 439 30.09 4.85 11.67
C TRP A 439 31.01 5.01 10.46
N LYS A 440 32.25 5.44 10.68
CA LYS A 440 33.30 5.60 9.67
C LYS A 440 34.19 4.37 9.66
N ARG A 441 34.57 3.88 8.49
CA ARG A 441 35.57 2.81 8.39
C ARG A 441 36.88 3.23 9.07
N LYS A 442 37.43 2.35 9.92
CA LYS A 442 38.76 2.55 10.51
C LYS A 442 39.80 2.61 9.40
N GLU A 443 40.73 3.54 9.53
CA GLU A 443 41.93 3.54 8.71
C GLU A 443 42.77 2.36 9.19
N THR A 444 42.93 1.34 8.34
CA THR A 444 43.87 0.25 8.61
C THR A 444 45.26 0.87 8.66
N ALA A 445 45.92 0.79 9.81
CA ALA A 445 47.31 1.16 9.98
C ALA A 445 48.23 0.39 9.03
#